data_AF-A0A0M3ITP8-F1
#
_entry.id   AF-A0A0M3ITP8-F1
#
_cell.length_a   1.000
_cell.length_b   1.000
_cell.length_c   1.000
_cell.angle_alpha   90.00
_cell.angle_beta   90.00
_cell.angle_gamma   90.00
#
_symmetry.space_group_name_H-M   'P 1'
#
loop_
_entity.id
_entity.type
_entity.pdbx_description
1 polymer ?
#
loop_
_entity_poly.entity_id
_entity_poly.type
_entity_poly.pdbx_seq_one_letter_code
_entity_poly.pdbx_strand_id
1 'polypeptide(L)'
;MAAVKFTWMNELKRSGSFVIGSSPEFDLALYTLCFLSRRGRNTCDVQIDGCPMQITSYEIVQQRKVFIGTIYPTAGRITDACRRYNG
;
A
#
# COMPACT_ATOMS: atom_id res chain seq x y z
N MET A 1 -9.62 1.24 2.72
CA MET A 1 -8.48 0.31 2.94
C MET A 1 -8.84 -0.67 4.03
N ALA A 2 -8.38 -1.92 3.95
CA ALA A 2 -8.50 -2.88 5.04
C ALA A 2 -7.14 -3.47 5.42
N ALA A 3 -6.91 -3.64 6.73
CA ALA A 3 -5.89 -4.52 7.27
C ALA A 3 -6.59 -5.84 7.65
N VAL A 4 -6.15 -6.94 7.03
CA VAL A 4 -6.82 -8.24 7.12
C VAL A 4 -5.85 -9.32 7.56
N LYS A 5 -6.39 -10.31 8.25
CA LYS A 5 -5.74 -11.58 8.58
C LYS A 5 -6.55 -12.67 7.91
N PHE A 6 -5.89 -13.49 7.10
CA PHE A 6 -6.55 -14.54 6.32
C PHE A 6 -5.65 -15.76 6.15
N THR A 7 -6.27 -16.88 5.82
CA THR A 7 -5.56 -18.13 5.50
C THR A 7 -5.52 -18.29 3.98
N TRP A 8 -4.34 -18.55 3.44
CA TRP A 8 -4.13 -18.83 2.03
C TRP A 8 -3.53 -20.23 1.88
N MET A 9 -4.22 -21.13 1.18
CA MET A 9 -3.78 -22.52 0.99
C MET A 9 -3.35 -23.20 2.31
N ASN A 10 -4.19 -23.11 3.34
CA ASN A 10 -3.96 -23.63 4.69
C ASN A 10 -2.82 -22.95 5.49
N GLU A 11 -2.19 -21.91 4.94
CA GLU A 11 -1.17 -21.11 5.63
C GLU A 11 -1.74 -19.79 6.14
N LEU A 12 -1.54 -19.52 7.44
CA LEU A 12 -2.06 -18.33 8.08
C LEU A 12 -1.19 -17.10 7.78
N LYS A 13 -1.70 -16.18 6.96
CA LYS A 13 -1.12 -14.85 6.80
C LYS A 13 -1.62 -13.93 7.91
N ARG A 14 -0.74 -13.70 8.90
CA ARG A 14 -1.05 -12.92 10.12
C ARG A 14 -1.43 -11.46 9.84
N SER A 15 -0.87 -10.88 8.79
CA SER A 15 -1.12 -9.50 8.40
C SER A 15 -1.01 -9.35 6.88
N GLY A 16 -1.99 -8.66 6.31
CA GLY A 16 -2.02 -8.18 4.94
C GLY A 16 -2.86 -6.90 4.88
N SER A 17 -2.60 -6.09 3.87
CA SER A 17 -3.29 -4.81 3.72
C SER A 17 -3.44 -4.50 2.24
N PHE A 18 -4.62 -4.04 1.87
CA PHE A 18 -4.95 -3.66 0.50
C PHE A 18 -6.07 -2.61 0.50
N VAL A 19 -6.16 -1.89 -0.62
CA VAL A 19 -7.23 -0.95 -0.88
C VAL A 19 -8.47 -1.75 -1.33
N ILE A 20 -9.65 -1.36 -0.84
CA ILE A 20 -10.93 -1.98 -1.21
C ILE A 20 -11.79 -0.88 -1.80
N GLY A 21 -12.45 -1.15 -2.92
CA GLY A 21 -13.32 -0.20 -3.60
C GLY A 21 -12.59 0.79 -4.51
N SER A 22 -11.28 0.68 -4.67
CA SER A 22 -10.52 1.41 -5.69
C SER A 22 -10.53 0.66 -7.03
N SER A 23 -10.21 1.37 -8.11
CA SER A 23 -10.01 0.76 -9.42
C SER A 23 -8.57 0.25 -9.59
N PRO A 24 -8.34 -0.80 -10.40
CA PRO A 24 -6.99 -1.35 -10.61
C PRO A 24 -6.00 -0.31 -11.15
N GLU A 25 -6.45 0.61 -12.00
CA GLU A 25 -5.63 1.68 -12.56
C GLU A 25 -5.24 2.74 -11.52
N PHE A 26 -6.11 3.02 -10.55
CA PHE A 26 -5.80 3.91 -9.44
C PHE A 26 -4.68 3.33 -8.57
N ASP A 27 -4.82 2.07 -8.17
CA ASP A 27 -3.82 1.37 -7.35
C ASP A 27 -2.48 1.28 -8.08
N LEU A 28 -2.49 0.91 -9.36
CA LEU A 28 -1.28 0.81 -10.18
C LEU A 28 -0.58 2.16 -10.33
N ALA A 29 -1.32 3.23 -10.61
CA ALA A 29 -0.76 4.58 -10.75
C ALA A 29 -0.13 5.06 -9.44
N LEU A 30 -0.83 4.89 -8.33
CA LEU A 30 -0.37 5.26 -7.00
C LEU A 30 0.90 4.52 -6.60
N TYR A 31 0.94 3.20 -6.80
CA TYR A 31 2.14 2.40 -6.49
C TYR A 31 3.33 2.74 -7.39
N THR A 32 3.08 3.06 -8.66
CA THR A 32 4.13 3.51 -9.58
C THR A 32 4.72 4.85 -9.15
N LEU A 33 3.87 5.82 -8.77
CA LEU A 33 4.31 7.11 -8.25
C LEU A 33 5.14 6.96 -6.97
N CYS A 34 4.68 6.12 -6.04
CA CYS A 34 5.42 5.85 -4.82
C CYS A 34 6.76 5.16 -5.09
N PHE A 35 6.81 4.18 -6.00
CA PHE A 35 8.07 3.54 -6.38
C PHE A 35 9.09 4.51 -6.99
N LEU A 36 8.63 5.43 -7.85
CA LEU A 36 9.49 6.42 -8.47
C LEU A 36 9.97 7.49 -7.48
N SER A 37 9.11 7.92 -6.55
CA SER A 37 9.41 8.97 -5.58
C SER A 37 10.17 8.50 -4.35
N ARG A 38 9.80 7.33 -3.78
CA ARG A 38 10.39 6.75 -2.57
C ARG A 38 10.41 5.22 -2.67
N ARG A 39 11.59 4.67 -2.97
CA ARG A 39 11.83 3.22 -3.02
C ARG A 39 12.65 2.73 -1.83
N GLY A 40 12.52 1.43 -1.53
CA GLY A 40 13.33 0.74 -0.54
C GLY A 40 12.78 0.85 0.88
N ARG A 41 13.62 1.25 1.84
CA ARG A 41 13.25 1.30 3.28
C ARG A 41 12.37 2.50 3.66
N ASN A 42 12.18 3.44 2.75
CA ASN A 42 11.43 4.66 3.01
C ASN A 42 9.96 4.46 2.62
N THR A 43 9.04 4.87 3.50
CA THR A 43 7.62 4.86 3.19
C THR A 43 7.24 6.08 2.35
N CYS A 44 6.34 5.85 1.39
CA CYS A 44 5.62 6.87 0.67
C CYS A 44 4.32 7.19 1.43
N ASP A 45 4.32 8.28 2.18
CA ASP A 45 3.17 8.68 2.99
C ASP A 45 2.22 9.50 2.13
N VAL A 46 0.97 9.05 2.06
CA VAL A 46 -0.09 9.65 1.24
C VAL A 46 -1.39 9.68 2.02
N GLN A 47 -2.32 10.54 1.62
CA GLN A 47 -3.63 10.66 2.24
C GLN A 47 -4.70 10.52 1.17
N ILE A 48 -5.60 9.56 1.35
CA ILE A 48 -6.76 9.33 0.47
C ILE A 48 -8.01 9.47 1.31
N ASP A 49 -8.96 10.29 0.87
CA ASP A 49 -10.25 10.52 1.53
C ASP A 49 -10.11 10.86 3.02
N GLY A 50 -9.11 11.68 3.33
CA GLY A 50 -8.79 12.06 4.70
C GLY A 50 -8.05 10.98 5.52
N CYS A 51 -7.93 9.75 5.02
CA CYS A 51 -7.24 8.63 5.65
C CYS A 51 -5.75 8.61 5.30
N PRO A 52 -4.84 8.79 6.29
CA PRO A 52 -3.42 8.68 6.06
C PRO A 52 -3.01 7.21 5.86
N MET A 53 -2.09 6.97 4.94
CA MET A 53 -1.56 5.66 4.67
C MET A 53 -0.10 5.71 4.22
N GLN A 54 0.61 4.62 4.44
CA GLN A 54 2.03 4.50 4.18
C GLN A 54 2.25 3.38 3.17
N ILE A 55 2.80 3.70 2.01
CA ILE A 55 3.10 2.72 0.97
C ILE A 55 4.56 2.30 1.10
N THR A 56 4.79 1.01 1.26
CA THR A 56 6.12 0.41 1.24
C THR A 56 6.35 -0.18 -0.14
N SER A 57 7.47 0.18 -0.78
CA SER A 57 7.84 -0.34 -2.09
C SER A 57 9.22 -0.98 -2.08
N TYR A 58 9.27 -2.25 -2.50
CA TYR A 58 10.53 -2.98 -2.67
C TYR A 58 10.99 -2.92 -4.12
N GLU A 59 12.30 -2.89 -4.31
CA GLU A 59 12.93 -2.99 -5.61
C GLU A 59 13.64 -4.33 -5.77
N ILE A 60 13.67 -4.83 -7.00
CA ILE A 60 14.43 -6.01 -7.38
C ILE A 60 15.47 -5.57 -8.40
N VAL A 61 16.76 -5.76 -8.10
CA VAL A 61 17.85 -5.41 -9.00
C VAL A 61 18.28 -6.65 -9.77
N GLN A 62 18.14 -6.63 -11.10
CA GLN A 62 18.58 -7.70 -12.00
C GLN A 62 19.35 -7.11 -13.16
N GLN A 63 20.52 -7.69 -13.49
CA GLN A 63 21.37 -7.24 -14.60
C GLN A 63 21.62 -5.71 -14.60
N ARG A 64 21.86 -5.12 -13.42
CA ARG A 64 22.03 -3.66 -13.21
C ARG A 64 20.81 -2.80 -13.56
N LYS A 65 19.64 -3.40 -13.75
CA LYS A 65 18.35 -2.71 -13.92
C LYS A 65 17.51 -2.85 -12.65
N VAL A 66 16.74 -1.81 -12.36
CA VAL A 66 15.86 -1.76 -11.19
C VAL A 66 14.43 -2.06 -11.64
N PHE A 67 13.82 -3.08 -11.04
CA PHE A 67 12.45 -3.49 -11.29
C PHE A 67 11.58 -3.28 -10.05
N ILE A 68 10.28 -3.11 -10.29
CA ILE A 68 9.28 -3.05 -9.23
C ILE A 68 9.16 -4.43 -8.59
N GLY A 69 9.40 -4.52 -7.28
CA GLY A 69 9.12 -5.68 -6.46
C GLY A 69 7.75 -5.59 -5.80
N THR A 70 7.61 -6.19 -4.63
CA THR A 70 6.36 -6.11 -3.86
C THR A 70 6.11 -4.68 -3.40
N ILE A 71 4.88 -4.20 -3.60
CA ILE A 71 4.39 -2.93 -3.06
C ILE A 71 3.10 -3.21 -2.30
N TYR A 72 2.97 -2.64 -1.11
CA TYR A 72 1.74 -2.75 -0.33
C TYR A 72 1.53 -1.49 0.52
N PRO A 73 0.28 -1.10 0.74
CA PRO A 73 -0.06 -0.01 1.64
C PRO A 73 -0.13 -0.50 3.08
N THR A 74 0.06 0.38 4.06
CA THR A 74 -0.15 0.14 5.49
C THR A 74 -0.99 1.27 6.04
N ALA A 75 -1.99 0.94 6.86
CA ALA A 75 -2.88 1.93 7.44
C ALA A 75 -2.13 2.84 8.43
N GLY A 76 -2.26 4.15 8.23
CA GLY A 76 -1.86 5.14 9.22
C GLY A 76 -2.87 5.21 10.37
N ARG A 77 -2.62 6.13 11.32
CA ARG A 77 -3.59 6.40 12.40
C ARG A 77 -4.88 6.96 11.83
N ILE A 78 -6.02 6.42 12.27
CA ILE A 78 -7.32 6.91 11.83
C ILE A 78 -7.53 8.35 12.31
N THR A 79 -7.84 9.25 11.37
CA THR A 79 -8.11 10.67 11.63
C THR A 79 -9.62 10.92 11.69
N ASP A 80 -10.04 12.04 12.29
CA ASP A 80 -11.46 12.41 12.29
C ASP A 80 -11.99 12.69 10.87
N ALA A 81 -11.13 13.19 9.97
CA ALA A 81 -11.46 13.35 8.56
C ALA A 81 -11.76 11.99 7.89
N CYS A 82 -10.92 10.98 8.14
CA CYS A 82 -11.12 9.62 7.64
C CYS A 82 -12.45 9.01 8.13
N ARG A 83 -12.80 9.22 9.40
CA ARG A 83 -14.08 8.74 9.95
C ARG A 83 -15.29 9.40 9.29
N ARG A 84 -15.21 10.69 8.93
CA ARG A 84 -16.33 11.41 8.29
C ARG A 84 -16.62 10.91 6.87
N TYR A 85 -15.59 10.49 6.13
CA TYR A 85 -15.73 9.97 4.77
C TYR A 85 -16.19 8.51 4.72
N ASN A 86 -15.95 7.73 5.78
CA ASN A 86 -16.22 6.29 5.83
C ASN A 86 -17.26 5.90 6.91
N GLY A 87 -17.95 6.89 7.48
CA GLY A 87 -18.97 6.73 8.52
C GLY A 87 -20.37 6.59 7.96
#